data_AF-A0A947W8J4-F1
#
_entry.id   AF-A0A947W8J4-F1
#
_cell.length_a   1.000
_cell.length_b   1.000
_cell.length_c   1.000
_cell.angle_alpha   90.00
_cell.angle_beta   90.00
_cell.angle_gamma   90.00
#
_symmetry.space_group_name_H-M   'P 1'
#
loop_
_entity.id
_entity.type
_entity.pdbx_description
1 polymer ?
#
loop_
_entity_poly.entity_id
_entity_poly.type
_entity_poly.pdbx_seq_one_letter_code
_entity_poly.pdbx_strand_id
1 'polypeptide(L)'
;RKIKGISLMDDHKIRKHLSGLDKVKAPRDFLEQVNARIEGKNKVFFPMPMRVATAVATMVLLLSVYSVYKYAGPTEEKLAKVESRASVARSAPKPVEIDDSSIMLVGAGASSGMAMDSVAGAPMMASSARLAGPTANPNYYQLKKLVEQHGGKVIQIDYNKSTGQAELISADIPVDNYTSFLIKLGSLGELRPPLPTESDDGYVRSHIKL
;
A
#
# COMPACT_ATOMS: atom_id res chain seq x y z
N ARG A 1 27.12 -16.84 -19.86
CA ARG A 1 27.12 -18.09 -19.05
C ARG A 1 25.72 -18.70 -19.15
N LYS A 2 25.58 -19.85 -19.80
CA LYS A 2 24.30 -20.51 -20.10
C LYS A 2 23.84 -21.24 -18.82
N ILE A 3 22.76 -20.80 -18.19
CA ILE A 3 22.22 -21.46 -16.99
C ILE A 3 21.53 -22.73 -17.48
N LYS A 4 22.11 -23.89 -17.12
CA LYS A 4 21.59 -25.21 -17.44
C LYS A 4 20.25 -25.36 -16.71
N GLY A 5 19.20 -25.67 -17.47
CA GLY A 5 17.83 -25.75 -17.00
C GLY A 5 17.68 -26.66 -15.79
N ILE A 6 16.91 -26.19 -14.81
CA ILE A 6 16.42 -27.00 -13.70
C ILE A 6 15.43 -27.98 -14.32
N SER A 7 15.90 -29.20 -14.58
CA SER A 7 15.08 -30.27 -15.13
C SER A 7 13.90 -30.47 -14.19
N LEU A 8 12.71 -30.12 -14.66
CA LEU A 8 11.43 -30.36 -13.99
C LEU A 8 11.36 -31.88 -13.76
N MET A 9 11.66 -32.31 -12.54
CA MET A 9 11.74 -33.72 -12.22
C MET A 9 10.30 -34.22 -12.12
N ASP A 10 9.93 -35.18 -12.98
CA ASP A 10 8.56 -35.67 -13.11
C ASP A 10 7.92 -35.96 -11.75
N ASP A 11 6.77 -35.36 -11.48
CA ASP A 11 6.00 -35.51 -10.24
C ASP A 11 5.79 -36.97 -9.83
N HIS A 12 5.72 -37.85 -10.83
CA HIS A 12 5.56 -39.28 -10.63
C HIS A 12 6.78 -39.94 -9.97
N LYS A 13 7.97 -39.37 -10.15
CA LYS A 13 9.23 -39.78 -9.53
C LYS A 13 9.29 -39.29 -8.07
N ILE A 14 8.83 -38.07 -7.80
CA ILE A 14 8.75 -37.50 -6.45
C ILE A 14 7.81 -38.33 -5.57
N ARG A 15 6.62 -38.68 -6.07
CA ARG A 15 5.66 -39.50 -5.30
C ARG A 15 6.18 -40.88 -4.96
N LYS A 16 6.90 -41.54 -5.87
CA LYS A 16 7.53 -42.85 -5.61
C LYS A 16 8.61 -42.77 -4.54
N HIS A 17 9.37 -41.67 -4.49
CA HIS A 17 10.38 -41.46 -3.44
C HIS A 17 9.75 -41.14 -2.08
N LEU A 18 8.64 -40.40 -2.05
CA LEU A 18 7.93 -40.09 -0.80
C LEU A 18 7.16 -41.29 -0.24
N SER A 19 6.62 -42.17 -1.08
CA SER A 19 5.91 -43.38 -0.64
C SER A 19 6.84 -44.48 -0.11
N GLY A 20 8.14 -44.40 -0.40
CA GLY A 20 9.16 -45.34 0.07
C GLY A 20 9.90 -44.89 1.34
N LEU A 21 9.54 -43.74 1.91
CA LEU A 21 10.11 -43.32 3.19
C LEU A 21 9.58 -44.24 4.29
N ASP A 22 10.51 -44.82 5.05
CA ASP A 22 10.18 -45.65 6.19
C ASP A 22 9.23 -44.88 7.12
N LYS A 23 8.14 -45.54 7.47
CA LYS A 23 7.07 -44.96 8.27
C LYS A 23 7.61 -44.65 9.66
N VAL A 24 8.10 -43.41 9.85
CA VAL A 24 8.67 -42.97 11.11
C VAL A 24 7.56 -42.99 12.16
N LYS A 25 7.73 -43.85 13.16
CA LYS A 25 6.83 -43.92 14.30
C LYS A 25 7.03 -42.64 15.11
N ALA A 26 5.96 -41.87 15.29
CA ALA A 26 6.01 -40.70 16.15
C ALA A 26 6.46 -41.15 17.57
N PRO A 27 7.34 -40.38 18.23
CA PRO A 27 7.66 -40.60 19.64
C PRO A 27 6.37 -40.68 20.47
N ARG A 28 6.33 -41.60 21.45
CA ARG A 28 5.11 -41.84 22.26
C ARG A 28 4.62 -40.57 22.95
N ASP A 29 5.54 -39.65 23.22
CA ASP A 29 5.30 -38.46 24.03
C ASP A 29 5.04 -37.21 23.17
N PHE A 30 4.94 -37.34 21.84
CA PHE A 30 4.80 -36.18 20.94
C PHE A 30 3.54 -35.35 21.25
N LEU A 31 2.40 -36.02 21.40
CA LEU A 31 1.12 -35.37 21.74
C LEU A 31 1.18 -34.69 23.12
N GLU A 32 1.81 -35.36 24.08
CA GLU A 32 1.95 -34.85 25.44
C GLU A 32 2.90 -33.65 25.50
N GLN A 33 3.98 -33.66 24.72
CA GLN A 33 4.93 -32.55 24.60
C GLN A 33 4.32 -31.34 23.86
N VAL A 34 3.46 -31.58 22.87
CA VAL A 34 2.69 -30.53 22.19
C VAL A 34 1.67 -29.91 23.14
N ASN A 35 0.88 -30.74 23.86
CA ASN A 35 -0.07 -30.25 24.85
C ASN A 35 0.62 -29.50 25.99
N ALA A 36 1.71 -30.03 26.54
CA ALA A 36 2.48 -29.37 27.58
C ALA A 36 3.07 -28.02 27.10
N ARG A 37 3.33 -27.85 25.81
CA ARG A 37 3.78 -26.57 25.24
C ARG A 37 2.65 -25.57 25.06
N ILE A 38 1.45 -26.02 24.70
CA ILE A 38 0.23 -25.20 24.60
C ILE A 38 -0.21 -24.76 26.01
N GLU A 39 -0.16 -25.65 26.98
CA GLU A 39 -0.58 -25.40 28.36
C GLU A 39 0.50 -24.70 29.21
N GLY A 40 1.78 -25.00 28.97
CA GLY A 40 2.91 -24.53 29.78
C GLY A 40 3.40 -23.10 29.45
N LYS A 41 2.93 -22.49 28.36
CA LYS A 41 3.33 -21.14 27.95
C LYS A 41 2.11 -20.27 27.66
N ASN A 42 1.47 -19.78 28.72
CA ASN A 42 1.08 -18.36 28.87
C ASN A 42 0.36 -18.10 30.21
N LYS A 43 1.12 -17.99 31.31
CA LYS A 43 0.72 -17.22 32.51
C LYS A 43 0.98 -15.71 32.34
N VAL A 44 0.81 -15.18 31.12
CA VAL A 44 0.79 -13.73 30.86
C VAL A 44 -0.38 -13.40 29.92
N PHE A 45 -1.52 -14.06 30.15
CA PHE A 45 -2.80 -13.55 29.65
C PHE A 45 -3.44 -12.78 30.81
N PHE A 46 -3.06 -11.53 30.97
CA PHE A 46 -3.81 -10.61 31.82
C PHE A 46 -5.15 -10.36 31.13
N PRO A 47 -6.31 -10.74 31.73
CA PRO A 47 -7.58 -10.28 31.24
C PRO A 47 -7.61 -8.76 31.47
N MET A 48 -7.35 -7.97 30.42
CA MET A 48 -7.59 -6.54 30.53
C MET A 48 -9.09 -6.35 30.78
N PRO A 49 -9.49 -5.61 31.83
CA PRO A 49 -10.89 -5.33 32.07
C PRO A 49 -11.44 -4.59 30.86
N MET A 50 -12.43 -5.18 30.17
CA MET A 50 -13.06 -4.68 28.94
C MET A 50 -13.85 -3.36 29.12
N ARG A 51 -13.52 -2.53 30.11
CA ARG A 51 -14.12 -1.21 30.30
C ARG A 51 -13.48 -0.13 29.42
N VAL A 52 -12.29 -0.39 28.87
CA VAL A 52 -11.57 0.58 28.00
C VAL A 52 -11.95 0.42 26.53
N ALA A 53 -12.25 -0.81 26.07
CA ALA A 53 -12.57 -1.06 24.66
C ALA A 53 -13.83 -0.31 24.19
N THR A 54 -14.81 -0.12 25.07
CA THR A 54 -16.04 0.62 24.76
C THR A 54 -15.78 2.10 24.49
N ALA A 55 -14.86 2.73 25.23
CA ALA A 55 -14.54 4.14 25.07
C ALA A 55 -13.80 4.43 23.75
N VAL A 56 -12.99 3.49 23.27
CA VAL A 56 -12.28 3.63 21.99
C VAL A 56 -13.25 3.49 20.83
N ALA A 57 -14.21 2.54 20.91
CA ALA A 57 -15.22 2.36 19.86
C ALA A 57 -16.14 3.59 19.72
N THR A 58 -16.55 4.23 20.83
CA THR A 58 -17.38 5.45 20.79
C THR A 58 -16.61 6.64 20.22
N MET A 59 -15.32 6.78 20.52
CA MET A 59 -14.48 7.84 19.96
C MET A 59 -14.28 7.69 18.45
N VAL A 60 -14.06 6.47 17.95
CA VAL A 60 -13.94 6.21 16.51
C VAL A 60 -15.25 6.49 15.77
N LEU A 61 -16.39 6.13 16.37
CA LEU A 61 -17.71 6.37 15.78
C LEU A 61 -18.03 7.88 15.73
N LEU A 62 -17.73 8.63 16.79
CA LEU A 62 -17.85 10.10 16.82
C LEU A 62 -16.92 10.77 15.80
N LEU A 63 -15.67 10.31 15.66
CA LEU A 63 -14.75 10.82 14.64
C LEU A 63 -15.24 10.54 13.21
N SER A 64 -15.83 9.36 12.99
CA SER A 64 -16.40 8.97 11.69
C SER A 64 -17.58 9.86 11.32
N VAL A 65 -18.54 10.04 12.24
CA VAL A 65 -19.71 10.92 12.03
C VAL A 65 -19.27 12.37 11.83
N TYR A 66 -18.32 12.85 12.64
CA TYR A 66 -17.76 14.20 12.51
C TYR A 66 -17.06 14.40 11.16
N SER A 67 -16.31 13.40 10.69
CA SER A 67 -15.65 13.46 9.38
C SER A 67 -16.71 13.53 8.26
N VAL A 68 -17.76 12.69 8.32
CA VAL A 68 -18.86 12.77 7.34
C VAL A 68 -19.53 14.14 7.39
N TYR A 69 -19.83 14.70 8.56
CA TYR A 69 -20.47 16.01 8.69
C TYR A 69 -19.59 17.17 8.19
N LYS A 70 -18.26 17.06 8.34
CA LYS A 70 -17.34 18.11 7.90
C LYS A 70 -17.01 18.03 6.41
N TYR A 71 -17.01 16.82 5.83
CA TYR A 71 -16.71 16.59 4.41
C TYR A 71 -17.96 16.61 3.53
N ALA A 72 -19.10 16.11 4.03
CA ALA A 72 -20.42 16.43 3.50
C ALA A 72 -20.86 17.75 4.12
N GLY A 73 -20.28 18.85 3.64
CA GLY A 73 -20.81 20.19 3.94
C GLY A 73 -22.33 20.22 3.67
N PRO A 74 -23.06 21.18 4.26
CA PRO A 74 -24.50 21.27 4.09
C PRO A 74 -24.81 21.48 2.60
N THR A 75 -25.07 20.40 1.89
CA THR A 75 -25.75 20.45 0.61
C THR A 75 -27.16 20.87 0.98
N GLU A 76 -27.40 22.18 1.00
CA GLU A 76 -28.74 22.73 0.81
C GLU A 76 -29.19 22.38 -0.63
N GLU A 77 -29.40 21.09 -0.86
CA GLU A 77 -30.05 20.59 -2.06
C GLU A 77 -31.55 20.59 -1.79
N LYS A 78 -32.10 21.79 -1.96
CA LYS A 78 -33.39 22.03 -2.60
C LYS A 78 -34.43 20.92 -2.37
N LEU A 79 -35.11 21.03 -1.24
CA LEU A 79 -36.53 20.68 -1.11
C LEU A 79 -37.35 21.58 -2.05
N ALA A 80 -37.27 21.34 -3.35
CA ALA A 80 -38.27 21.74 -4.32
C ALA A 80 -38.04 20.97 -5.61
N LYS A 81 -39.08 20.25 -6.04
CA LYS A 81 -39.27 19.71 -7.40
C LYS A 81 -38.91 18.25 -7.63
N VAL A 82 -39.43 17.36 -6.78
CA VAL A 82 -39.82 16.00 -7.19
C VAL A 82 -41.29 15.78 -6.82
N GLU A 83 -42.16 16.59 -7.39
CA GLU A 83 -43.58 16.29 -7.50
C GLU A 83 -44.04 16.80 -8.87
N SER A 84 -44.17 15.85 -9.81
CA SER A 84 -44.91 15.88 -11.08
C SER A 84 -44.12 15.25 -12.22
N ARG A 85 -44.32 13.95 -12.41
CA ARG A 85 -44.70 13.33 -13.70
C ARG A 85 -44.72 11.81 -13.54
N ALA A 86 -45.76 11.36 -12.82
CA ALA A 86 -46.40 10.12 -13.20
C ALA A 86 -47.08 10.31 -14.57
N SER A 87 -47.09 9.23 -15.36
CA SER A 87 -47.70 9.04 -16.68
C SER A 87 -47.02 9.74 -17.86
N VAL A 88 -46.47 8.95 -18.80
CA VAL A 88 -47.04 8.74 -20.15
C VAL A 88 -46.15 7.77 -20.95
N ALA A 89 -46.75 6.62 -21.23
CA ALA A 89 -46.67 5.74 -22.40
C ALA A 89 -45.44 5.70 -23.33
N ARG A 90 -44.99 4.45 -23.58
CA ARG A 90 -44.71 3.83 -24.90
C ARG A 90 -44.24 4.78 -26.03
N SER A 91 -43.01 4.62 -26.46
CA SER A 91 -42.69 4.18 -27.84
C SER A 91 -41.21 3.84 -27.97
N ALA A 92 -40.93 2.74 -28.66
CA ALA A 92 -39.59 2.32 -29.04
C ALA A 92 -39.08 3.12 -30.24
N PRO A 93 -37.80 3.50 -30.29
CA PRO A 93 -37.09 3.78 -31.53
C PRO A 93 -35.97 2.75 -31.79
N LYS A 94 -35.80 2.48 -33.09
CA LYS A 94 -34.94 1.49 -33.75
C LYS A 94 -33.44 1.69 -33.51
N PRO A 95 -32.60 0.65 -33.72
CA PRO A 95 -31.15 0.76 -33.67
C PRO A 95 -30.63 1.62 -34.83
N VAL A 96 -29.74 2.57 -34.51
CA VAL A 96 -29.04 3.41 -35.48
C VAL A 96 -27.68 2.75 -35.72
N GLU A 97 -27.50 2.18 -36.92
CA GLU A 97 -26.18 1.88 -37.48
C GLU A 97 -25.44 3.20 -37.70
N ILE A 98 -24.24 3.34 -37.12
CA ILE A 98 -23.31 4.43 -37.44
C ILE A 98 -22.19 3.79 -38.25
N ASP A 99 -22.14 4.20 -39.51
CA ASP A 99 -21.19 3.84 -40.55
C ASP A 99 -19.81 4.44 -40.25
N ASP A 100 -18.78 3.61 -40.35
CA ASP A 100 -17.37 3.94 -40.20
C ASP A 100 -16.88 4.62 -41.48
N SER A 101 -16.93 5.95 -41.55
CA SER A 101 -16.03 6.71 -42.44
C SER A 101 -16.00 8.21 -42.16
N SER A 102 -14.77 8.72 -42.10
CA SER A 102 -14.41 10.12 -42.38
C SER A 102 -14.61 11.16 -41.27
N ILE A 103 -13.63 11.29 -40.36
CA ILE A 103 -13.16 12.62 -39.95
C ILE A 103 -11.63 12.61 -39.84
N MET A 104 -10.97 13.02 -40.92
CA MET A 104 -9.63 13.61 -40.86
C MET A 104 -9.77 15.00 -40.25
N LEU A 105 -9.01 15.32 -39.20
CA LEU A 105 -8.80 16.71 -38.81
C LEU A 105 -7.31 17.00 -38.59
N VAL A 106 -6.78 17.59 -39.67
CA VAL A 106 -5.62 18.47 -39.80
C VAL A 106 -5.42 19.38 -38.58
N GLY A 107 -4.17 19.49 -38.13
CA GLY A 107 -3.74 20.46 -37.13
C GLY A 107 -2.22 20.63 -37.12
N ALA A 108 -1.68 21.17 -38.21
CA ALA A 108 -0.33 21.73 -38.25
C ALA A 108 -0.31 23.12 -37.60
N GLY A 109 0.72 23.45 -36.83
CA GLY A 109 0.91 24.80 -36.29
C GLY A 109 2.20 24.96 -35.50
N ALA A 110 3.22 25.50 -36.16
CA ALA A 110 4.53 25.85 -35.62
C ALA A 110 4.49 27.08 -34.69
N SER A 111 5.48 27.23 -33.80
CA SER A 111 6.32 28.44 -33.80
C SER A 111 7.51 28.31 -32.85
N SER A 112 8.70 28.40 -33.44
CA SER A 112 9.92 28.88 -32.77
C SER A 112 9.77 30.39 -32.50
N GLY A 113 10.25 30.84 -31.34
CA GLY A 113 10.43 32.25 -31.02
C GLY A 113 11.62 32.42 -30.07
N MET A 114 12.70 33.00 -30.58
CA MET A 114 13.93 33.38 -29.89
C MET A 114 13.74 34.65 -29.05
N ALA A 115 14.48 34.73 -27.93
CA ALA A 115 15.29 35.87 -27.40
C ALA A 115 14.63 37.29 -27.29
N MET A 116 14.94 38.22 -26.37
CA MET A 116 16.09 38.57 -25.54
C MET A 116 15.63 39.46 -24.34
N ASP A 117 16.56 39.61 -23.39
CA ASP A 117 16.90 40.83 -22.63
C ASP A 117 16.12 41.33 -21.40
N SER A 118 16.82 41.18 -20.27
CA SER A 118 17.33 42.27 -19.40
C SER A 118 16.36 43.33 -18.87
N VAL A 119 15.92 43.14 -17.62
CA VAL A 119 15.74 44.23 -16.65
C VAL A 119 16.39 43.85 -15.32
N ALA A 120 17.45 44.57 -14.99
CA ALA A 120 18.06 44.64 -13.67
C ALA A 120 17.14 45.39 -12.70
N GLY A 121 16.95 44.86 -11.49
CA GLY A 121 16.34 45.63 -10.41
C GLY A 121 15.76 44.76 -9.28
N ALA A 122 16.52 44.67 -8.19
CA ALA A 122 16.19 44.15 -6.86
C ALA A 122 16.53 42.66 -6.57
N PRO A 123 17.52 42.38 -5.71
CA PRO A 123 17.68 41.08 -5.10
C PRO A 123 16.66 40.96 -3.97
N MET A 124 15.41 40.63 -4.30
CA MET A 124 14.52 40.02 -3.31
C MET A 124 15.03 38.60 -3.09
N MET A 125 16.03 38.50 -2.21
CA MET A 125 16.31 37.35 -1.38
C MET A 125 15.07 37.04 -0.53
N ALA A 126 13.97 36.68 -1.18
CA ALA A 126 12.98 35.83 -0.56
C ALA A 126 13.71 34.50 -0.39
N SER A 127 14.40 34.39 0.74
CA SER A 127 14.75 33.12 1.35
C SER A 127 13.52 32.26 1.23
N SER A 128 13.54 31.40 0.22
CA SER A 128 12.81 30.16 0.22
C SER A 128 13.44 29.34 1.34
N ALA A 129 13.17 29.76 2.58
CA ALA A 129 12.92 28.86 3.68
C ALA A 129 11.66 28.06 3.30
N ARG A 130 11.78 27.27 2.22
CA ARG A 130 11.05 26.02 2.08
C ARG A 130 11.22 25.40 3.44
N LEU A 131 10.09 25.22 4.14
CA LEU A 131 10.04 24.59 5.45
C LEU A 131 11.17 23.60 5.52
N ALA A 132 12.18 23.88 6.34
CA ALA A 132 13.12 22.86 6.74
C ALA A 132 12.25 21.88 7.50
N GLY A 133 11.68 20.94 6.74
CA GLY A 133 10.80 19.92 7.26
C GLY A 133 11.54 19.18 8.34
N PRO A 134 10.80 18.48 9.23
CA PRO A 134 11.36 17.66 10.29
C PRO A 134 12.68 17.02 9.83
N THR A 135 13.78 17.34 10.53
CA THR A 135 15.17 17.00 10.14
C THR A 135 15.23 15.59 9.59
N ALA A 136 15.26 15.48 8.25
CA ALA A 136 15.05 14.22 7.58
C ALA A 136 16.25 13.32 7.86
N ASN A 137 15.99 12.16 8.46
CA ASN A 137 16.99 11.11 8.62
C ASN A 137 17.63 10.85 7.23
N PRO A 138 18.97 10.94 7.07
CA PRO A 138 19.61 10.79 5.76
C PRO A 138 19.27 9.43 5.10
N ASN A 139 18.97 8.42 5.91
CA ASN A 139 18.57 7.09 5.44
C ASN A 139 17.18 7.08 4.82
N TYR A 140 16.30 8.02 5.18
CA TYR A 140 14.93 8.10 4.64
C TYR A 140 14.92 8.28 3.12
N TYR A 141 15.69 9.24 2.59
CA TYR A 141 15.71 9.50 1.15
C TYR A 141 16.28 8.32 0.36
N GLN A 142 17.28 7.65 0.93
CA GLN A 142 17.88 6.46 0.33
C GLN A 142 16.88 5.30 0.31
N LEU A 143 16.17 5.09 1.42
CA LEU A 143 15.16 4.05 1.53
C LEU A 143 13.97 4.31 0.61
N LYS A 144 13.47 5.55 0.55
CA LYS A 144 12.40 5.95 -0.37
C LYS A 144 12.79 5.66 -1.82
N LYS A 145 14.00 6.07 -2.22
CA LYS A 145 14.52 5.81 -3.56
C LYS A 145 14.68 4.32 -3.83
N LEU A 146 15.09 3.54 -2.83
CA LEU A 146 15.22 2.09 -2.93
C LEU A 146 13.86 1.42 -3.16
N VAL A 147 12.82 1.84 -2.43
CA VAL A 147 11.44 1.36 -2.59
C VAL A 147 10.94 1.67 -4.01
N GLU A 148 11.06 2.92 -4.46
CA GLU A 148 10.63 3.35 -5.80
C GLU A 148 11.41 2.61 -6.91
N GLN A 149 12.71 2.39 -6.74
CA GLN A 149 13.56 1.66 -7.68
C GLN A 149 13.10 0.21 -7.90
N HIS A 150 12.47 -0.42 -6.91
CA HIS A 150 11.94 -1.78 -7.00
C HIS A 150 10.44 -1.81 -7.34
N GLY A 151 9.89 -0.69 -7.82
CA GLY A 151 8.48 -0.56 -8.17
C GLY A 151 7.53 -0.55 -6.98
N GLY A 152 8.05 -0.36 -5.77
CA GLY A 152 7.24 -0.24 -4.56
C GLY A 152 6.69 1.16 -4.36
N LYS A 153 5.70 1.28 -3.46
CA LYS A 153 5.07 2.53 -3.08
C LYS A 153 5.12 2.72 -1.58
N VAL A 154 5.57 3.88 -1.13
CA VAL A 154 5.50 4.26 0.29
C VAL A 154 4.05 4.63 0.64
N ILE A 155 3.51 4.01 1.69
CA ILE A 155 2.12 4.17 2.12
C ILE A 155 2.04 5.16 3.28
N GLN A 156 2.89 4.95 4.29
CA GLN A 156 2.85 5.68 5.55
C GLN A 156 4.26 5.84 6.10
N ILE A 157 4.50 6.98 6.72
CA ILE A 157 5.76 7.30 7.39
C ILE A 157 5.38 7.75 8.80
N ASP A 158 5.85 7.03 9.80
CA ASP A 158 5.68 7.40 11.19
C ASP A 158 6.92 8.12 11.68
N TYR A 159 6.69 9.32 12.20
CA TYR A 159 7.72 10.16 12.76
C TYR A 159 7.73 10.01 14.28
N ASN A 160 8.93 9.89 14.83
CA ASN A 160 9.12 9.96 16.27
C ASN A 160 8.74 11.37 16.75
N LYS A 161 7.74 11.47 17.63
CA LYS A 161 7.21 12.76 18.08
C LYS A 161 8.22 13.59 18.87
N SER A 162 9.21 12.95 19.49
CA SER A 162 10.22 13.62 20.31
C SER A 162 11.35 14.21 19.48
N THR A 163 11.80 13.50 18.44
CA THR A 163 12.93 13.93 17.60
C THR A 163 12.49 14.56 16.28
N GLY A 164 11.24 14.38 15.89
CA GLY A 164 10.71 14.75 14.57
C GLY A 164 11.27 13.91 13.42
N GLN A 165 12.08 12.88 13.69
CA GLN A 165 12.70 12.08 12.64
C GLN A 165 11.79 10.92 12.22
N ALA A 166 11.86 10.52 10.94
CA ALA A 166 11.18 9.32 10.46
C ALA A 166 11.79 8.08 11.14
N GLU A 167 10.95 7.30 11.81
CA GLU A 167 11.37 6.09 12.55
C GLU A 167 10.87 4.82 11.88
N LEU A 168 9.65 4.86 11.32
CA LEU A 168 9.06 3.71 10.64
C LEU A 168 8.52 4.12 9.27
N ILE A 169 8.84 3.33 8.25
CA ILE A 169 8.21 3.44 6.93
C ILE A 169 7.41 2.18 6.67
N SER A 170 6.17 2.36 6.23
CA SER A 170 5.34 1.29 5.68
C SER A 170 5.28 1.45 4.16
N ALA A 171 5.66 0.40 3.43
CA ALA A 171 5.69 0.39 1.98
C ALA A 171 5.11 -0.92 1.42
N ASP A 172 4.45 -0.82 0.28
CA ASP A 172 3.99 -1.96 -0.52
C ASP A 172 5.03 -2.20 -1.62
N ILE A 173 5.53 -3.43 -1.71
CA ILE A 173 6.60 -3.80 -2.65
C ILE A 173 6.14 -5.01 -3.48
N PRO A 174 6.28 -5.01 -4.82
CA PRO A 174 5.90 -6.16 -5.63
C PRO A 174 6.59 -7.45 -5.17
N VAL A 175 5.85 -8.56 -5.10
CA VAL A 175 6.37 -9.87 -4.66
C VAL A 175 7.60 -10.29 -5.46
N ASP A 176 7.58 -10.09 -6.78
CA ASP A 176 8.68 -10.44 -7.69
C ASP A 176 10.00 -9.73 -7.36
N ASN A 177 9.91 -8.52 -6.81
CA ASN A 177 11.07 -7.69 -6.47
C ASN A 177 11.42 -7.73 -4.97
N TYR A 178 10.61 -8.40 -4.15
CA TYR A 178 10.73 -8.36 -2.70
C TYR A 178 12.06 -8.92 -2.18
N THR A 179 12.50 -10.05 -2.73
CA THR A 179 13.77 -10.68 -2.33
C THR A 179 14.97 -9.77 -2.66
N SER A 180 14.98 -9.17 -3.85
CA SER A 180 16.03 -8.23 -4.27
C SER A 180 16.05 -6.97 -3.42
N PHE A 181 14.87 -6.51 -3.01
CA PHE A 181 14.71 -5.39 -2.10
C PHE A 181 15.30 -5.71 -0.71
N LEU A 182 14.97 -6.87 -0.12
CA LEU A 182 15.46 -7.27 1.22
C LEU A 182 16.99 -7.31 1.30
N ILE A 183 17.66 -7.81 0.26
CA ILE A 183 19.13 -7.86 0.20
C ILE A 183 19.74 -6.46 0.31
N LYS A 184 19.16 -5.47 -0.36
CA LYS A 184 19.63 -4.09 -0.33
C LYS A 184 19.19 -3.35 0.95
N LEU A 185 18.02 -3.72 1.47
CA LEU A 185 17.44 -3.12 2.67
C LEU A 185 18.36 -3.27 3.88
N GLY A 186 19.03 -4.42 4.04
CA GLY A 186 19.92 -4.69 5.17
C GLY A 186 21.08 -3.71 5.34
N SER A 187 21.37 -2.87 4.33
CA SER A 187 22.36 -1.79 4.43
C SER A 187 21.80 -0.46 4.93
N LEU A 188 20.46 -0.28 4.92
CA LEU A 188 19.78 0.99 5.18
C LEU A 188 18.87 0.94 6.42
N GLY A 189 18.42 -0.24 6.84
CA GLY A 189 17.50 -0.39 7.96
C GLY A 189 17.17 -1.84 8.29
N GLU A 190 16.27 -2.02 9.24
CA GLU A 190 15.87 -3.34 9.73
C GLU A 190 14.36 -3.58 9.51
N LEU A 191 14.01 -4.78 9.06
CA LEU A 191 12.60 -5.17 8.88
C LEU A 191 11.98 -5.44 10.25
N ARG A 192 10.84 -4.79 10.56
CA ARG A 192 10.14 -4.99 11.83
C ARG A 192 9.05 -6.04 11.69
N PRO A 193 8.84 -6.93 12.68
CA PRO A 193 7.62 -7.73 12.74
C PRO A 193 6.36 -6.83 12.89
N PRO A 194 5.18 -7.27 12.42
CA PRO A 194 4.87 -8.63 11.95
C PRO A 194 5.52 -8.96 10.61
N LEU A 195 5.71 -10.26 10.34
CA LEU A 195 6.28 -10.70 9.08
C LEU A 195 5.46 -10.15 7.91
N PRO A 196 6.12 -9.84 6.78
CA PRO A 196 5.46 -9.42 5.56
C PRO A 196 4.25 -10.31 5.27
N THR A 197 3.08 -9.70 5.15
CA THR A 197 1.87 -10.38 4.71
C THR A 197 1.74 -10.11 3.22
N GLU A 198 1.70 -11.17 2.43
CA GLU A 198 1.39 -11.08 1.01
C GLU A 198 -0.07 -10.64 0.86
N SER A 199 -0.28 -9.64 0.03
CA SER A 199 -1.60 -9.11 -0.30
C SER A 199 -2.05 -9.70 -1.63
N ASP A 200 -3.36 -9.88 -1.80
CA ASP A 200 -3.96 -10.51 -2.98
C ASP A 200 -3.68 -9.77 -4.30
N ASP A 201 -3.16 -8.54 -4.21
CA ASP A 201 -2.78 -7.68 -5.34
C ASP A 201 -1.35 -7.91 -5.84
N GLY A 202 -0.62 -8.90 -5.31
CA GLY A 202 0.76 -9.21 -5.69
C GLY A 202 1.78 -8.25 -5.09
N TYR A 203 1.40 -7.54 -4.02
CA TYR A 203 2.31 -6.72 -3.22
C TYR A 203 2.52 -7.32 -1.83
N VAL A 204 3.69 -7.06 -1.28
CA VAL A 204 4.06 -7.40 0.09
C VAL A 204 4.13 -6.12 0.89
N ARG A 205 3.30 -6.02 1.93
CA ARG A 205 3.37 -4.90 2.87
C ARG A 205 4.49 -5.12 3.86
N SER A 206 5.42 -4.18 3.94
CA SER A 206 6.56 -4.24 4.85
C SER A 206 6.66 -3.00 5.73
N HIS A 207 6.99 -3.24 7.00
CA HIS A 207 7.29 -2.21 7.98
C HIS A 207 8.78 -2.17 8.24
N ILE A 208 9.40 -1.03 7.97
CA ILE A 208 10.85 -0.86 7.95
C ILE A 208 11.22 0.18 8.99
N LYS A 209 12.11 -0.19 9.91
CA LYS A 209 12.68 0.73 10.88
C LYS A 209 13.97 1.35 10.32
N LEU A 210 14.04 2.68 10.39
CA LEU A 210 15.19 3.49 9.98
C LEU A 210 16.22 3.66 11.10
#